data_AF-A0A3M2U3Y6-F1
#
_entry.id   AF-A0A3M2U3Y6-F1
#
_cell.length_a   1.000
_cell.length_b   1.000
_cell.length_c   1.000
_cell.angle_alpha   90.00
_cell.angle_beta   90.00
_cell.angle_gamma   90.00
#
_symmetry.space_group_name_H-M   'P 1'
#
loop_
_entity.id
_entity.type
_entity.pdbx_description
1 polymer ?
#
loop_
_entity_poly.entity_id
_entity_poly.type
_entity_poly.pdbx_seq_one_letter_code
_entity_poly.pdbx_strand_id
1 'polypeptide(L)' 'MLPMDSRSQFEQVYADSNSLPVSFVNLCRQGDSYSVPKVSSAWFWWQLGRATA' A
#
# COMPACT_ATOMS: atom_id res chain seq x y z
N MET A 1 -4.59 13.39 -16.26
CA MET A 1 -4.02 12.32 -15.41
C MET A 1 -5.18 11.56 -14.83
N LEU A 2 -5.27 10.24 -15.06
CA LEU A 2 -6.26 9.42 -14.34
C LEU A 2 -5.92 9.46 -12.85
N PRO A 3 -6.92 9.53 -11.96
CA PRO A 3 -6.67 9.52 -10.52
C PRO A 3 -5.94 8.22 -10.15
N MET A 4 -4.82 8.33 -9.43
CA MET A 4 -4.19 7.15 -8.82
C MET A 4 -5.21 6.48 -7.92
N ASP A 5 -5.40 5.18 -8.09
CA ASP A 5 -6.28 4.39 -7.23
C ASP A 5 -5.73 4.34 -5.78
N SER A 6 -6.60 4.05 -4.82
CA SER A 6 -6.27 4.04 -3.39
C SER A 6 -5.08 3.13 -3.04
N ARG A 7 -4.88 2.07 -3.83
CA ARG A 7 -3.79 1.11 -3.65
C ARG A 7 -2.48 1.68 -4.16
N SER A 8 -2.45 2.24 -5.37
CA SER A 8 -1.28 2.93 -5.89
C SER A 8 -0.82 4.06 -4.95
N GLN A 9 -1.77 4.77 -4.32
CA GLN A 9 -1.45 5.80 -3.33
C GLN A 9 -0.84 5.21 -2.05
N PHE A 10 -1.35 4.08 -1.56
CA PHE A 10 -0.76 3.37 -0.42
C PHE A 10 0.66 2.92 -0.73
N GLU A 11 0.88 2.29 -1.88
CA GLU A 11 2.17 1.74 -2.28
C GLU A 11 3.24 2.84 -2.35
N GLN A 12 2.89 4.00 -2.91
CA GLN A 12 3.75 5.18 -2.92
C GLN A 12 4.06 5.68 -1.49
N VAL A 13 3.04 5.90 -0.66
CA VAL A 13 3.24 6.45 0.69
C VAL A 13 3.99 5.48 1.60
N TYR A 14 3.72 4.17 1.49
CA TYR A 14 4.42 3.15 2.25
C TYR A 14 5.89 3.07 1.84
N ALA A 15 6.15 3.09 0.53
CA ALA A 15 7.50 3.10 -0.03
C ALA A 15 8.29 4.33 0.46
N ASP A 16 7.71 5.52 0.33
CA ASP A 16 8.34 6.78 0.76
C ASP A 16 8.59 6.79 2.27
N SER A 17 7.64 6.35 3.08
CA SER A 17 7.76 6.31 4.55
C SER A 17 8.78 5.30 5.07
N ASN A 18 9.10 4.27 4.28
CA ASN A 18 10.06 3.22 4.65
C ASN A 18 11.36 3.32 3.84
N SER A 19 11.55 4.35 3.02
CA SER A 19 12.69 4.50 2.10
C SER A 19 12.91 3.27 1.20
N LEU A 20 11.82 2.64 0.75
CA LEU A 20 11.83 1.47 -0.12
C LEU A 20 11.42 1.87 -1.54
N PRO A 21 11.87 1.16 -2.59
CA PRO A 21 11.31 1.32 -3.92
C PRO A 21 9.85 0.87 -3.97
N VAL A 22 8.97 1.62 -4.64
CA VAL A 22 7.56 1.20 -4.89
C VAL A 22 7.51 -0.17 -5.58
N SER A 23 8.45 -0.45 -6.48
CA SER A 23 8.58 -1.76 -7.12
C SER A 23 8.74 -2.91 -6.12
N PHE A 24 9.44 -2.70 -5.00
CA PHE A 24 9.56 -3.70 -3.94
C PHE A 24 8.22 -3.98 -3.25
N VAL A 25 7.46 -2.92 -2.94
CA VAL A 25 6.11 -3.05 -2.34
C VAL A 25 5.17 -3.79 -3.30
N ASN A 26 5.25 -3.47 -4.59
CA ASN A 26 4.45 -4.12 -5.64
C ASN A 26 4.80 -5.60 -5.82
N LEU A 27 6.07 -5.98 -5.68
CA LEU A 27 6.51 -7.38 -5.71
C LEU A 27 5.94 -8.20 -4.53
N CYS A 28 5.65 -7.54 -3.41
CA CYS A 28 5.03 -8.20 -2.27
C CYS A 28 3.52 -8.45 -2.48
N ARG A 29 2.91 -7.95 -3.56
CA ARG A 29 1.47 -8.00 -3.77
C ARG A 29 1.00 -9.41 -4.16
N GLN A 30 -0.05 -9.89 -3.50
CA GLN A 30 -0.74 -11.14 -3.82
C GLN A 30 -2.26 -10.91 -3.86
N GLY A 31 -2.80 -10.62 -5.05
CA GLY A 31 -4.22 -10.30 -5.21
C GLY A 31 -4.58 -9.03 -4.44
N ASP A 32 -5.47 -9.14 -3.44
CA ASP A 32 -5.94 -8.04 -2.59
C ASP A 32 -5.15 -7.81 -1.30
N SER A 33 -4.10 -8.62 -1.08
CA SER A 33 -3.23 -8.51 0.09
C SER A 33 -1.76 -8.42 -0.29
N TYR A 34 -0.89 -8.35 0.72
CA TYR A 34 0.57 -8.38 0.61
C TYR A 34 1.13 -9.58 1.36
N SER A 35 2.18 -10.19 0.81
CA SER A 35 2.88 -11.35 1.35
C SER A 35 3.72 -11.02 2.59
N VAL A 36 4.19 -9.78 2.69
CA VAL A 36 4.98 -9.29 3.83
C VAL A 36 4.01 -8.86 4.93
N PRO A 37 4.05 -9.47 6.14
CA PRO A 37 3.10 -9.17 7.21
C PRO A 37 3.04 -7.68 7.57
N LYS A 38 4.20 -7.01 7.60
CA LYS A 38 4.27 -5.57 7.90
C LYS A 38 3.54 -4.71 6.85
N VAL A 39 3.69 -5.05 5.56
CA VAL A 39 3.03 -4.34 4.46
C VAL A 39 1.53 -4.63 4.47
N SER A 40 1.15 -5.89 4.70
CA SER A 40 -0.24 -6.33 4.79
C SER A 40 -1.00 -5.62 5.91
N SER A 41 -0.43 -5.57 7.13
CA SER A 41 -1.02 -4.84 8.25
C SER A 41 -1.16 -3.34 7.96
N ALA A 42 -0.15 -2.73 7.34
CA ALA A 42 -0.22 -1.32 6.99
C ALA A 42 -1.32 -1.03 5.95
N TRP A 43 -1.50 -1.92 4.97
CA TRP A 43 -2.59 -1.83 3.99
C TRP A 43 -3.96 -1.94 4.65
N PHE A 44 -4.13 -2.88 5.58
CA PHE A 44 -5.38 -3.02 6.35
C PHE A 44 -5.74 -1.72 7.09
N TRP A 45 -4.78 -1.14 7.83
CA TRP A 45 -5.01 0.11 8.56
C TRP A 45 -5.26 1.31 7.65
N TRP A 46 -4.60 1.35 6.49
CA TRP A 46 -4.84 2.37 5.47
C TRP A 46 -6.26 2.32 4.93
N GLN A 47 -6.76 1.12 4.60
CA GLN A 47 -8.13 0.91 4.14
C GLN A 47 -9.14 1.33 5.21
N LEU A 48 -8.89 0.93 6.47
CA LEU A 48 -9.77 1.29 7.58
C LEU A 48 -9.84 2.81 7.78
N GLY A 49 -8.70 3.49 7.80
CA GLY A 49 -8.63 4.94 8.00
C GLY A 49 -9.38 5.73 6.93
N ARG A 50 -9.40 5.24 5.68
CA ARG A 50 -10.17 5.85 4.59
C ARG A 50 -11.65 5.48 4.57
N ALA A 51 -12.03 4.34 5.14
CA ALA A 51 -13.44 3.97 5.29
C ALA A 51 -14.12 4.82 6.37
N THR A 52 -13.34 5.36 7.31
CA THR A 52 -13.82 6.20 8.42
C THR A 52 -13.66 7.71 8.20
N ALA A 53 -13.04 8.13 7.09
CA ALA A 53 -12.82 9.53 6.71
C ALA A 53 -13.89 10.03 5.73
#